data_AF-A0A316S966-F1
#
_entry.id   AF-A0A316S966-F1
#
_cell.length_a   1.000
_cell.length_b   1.000
_cell.length_c   1.000
_cell.angle_alpha   90.00
_cell.angle_beta   90.00
_cell.angle_gamma   90.00
#
_symmetry.space_group_name_H-M   'P 1'
#
loop_
_entity.id
_entity.type
_entity.pdbx_description
1 polymer ?
#
loop_
_entity_poly.entity_id
_entity_poly.type
_entity_poly.pdbx_seq_one_letter_code
_entity_poly.pdbx_strand_id
1 'polypeptide(L)'
;MTGLNAFFVISEYALVSIRPARLEEMIAAGNSRAELVLKMTQKRDTYLSAIQLGITASSLILGWFCGPVLAGLMADWFDLIGEHWYDDGVVVLCTFLLIVFVHVVFGELVPRVISLAHVERAAMMIAYPLIFFYYLMYPLVIFFNNASHAVLKLLKMDKVPVEDISRSEEELRMIVSASERGGKLDHMESRLLDNVFDFADRVAREVMVPRQDMVCLYVEDSFEKNIQKVLATRHTRYPLCEEDKDHVLGVIHVRSLLNVSDEDKASFDIRSRMNSLTVVPESMEISKVLQTMQQKRVQLVVVADEYGGTAGLVTMEDLLEEIVGDIQDEHDEDKEEEVVHRADGTYEFAGIVLLDDIQDFLHIKFEEPEEDTIGGLVFGLLERKPEIGDKIEVDGWCFEVLRTEGFRVTRVRASKLPEMPVYADE
;
A
#
# COMPACT_ATOMS: atom_id res chain seq x y z
N MET A 1 -40.68 15.38 -25.24
CA MET A 1 -40.29 14.20 -24.44
C MET A 1 -38.83 13.83 -24.64
N THR A 2 -38.33 13.71 -25.87
CA THR A 2 -36.89 13.44 -26.13
C THR A 2 -35.94 14.45 -25.47
N GLY A 3 -36.27 15.75 -25.52
CA GLY A 3 -35.50 16.78 -24.80
C GLY A 3 -35.55 16.67 -23.27
N LEU A 4 -36.64 16.13 -22.71
CA LEU A 4 -36.74 15.86 -21.28
C LEU A 4 -35.86 14.66 -20.89
N ASN A 5 -35.84 13.62 -21.72
CA ASN A 5 -34.90 12.51 -21.58
C ASN A 5 -33.45 12.99 -21.65
N ALA A 6 -33.12 13.83 -22.64
CA ALA A 6 -31.80 14.43 -22.79
C ALA A 6 -31.35 15.20 -21.54
N PHE A 7 -32.25 15.96 -20.91
CA PHE A 7 -31.96 16.65 -19.65
C PHE A 7 -31.59 15.66 -18.53
N PHE A 8 -32.34 14.58 -18.38
CA PHE A 8 -32.05 13.57 -17.36
C PHE A 8 -30.75 12.82 -17.63
N VAL A 9 -30.48 12.47 -18.89
CA VAL A 9 -29.21 11.85 -19.29
C VAL A 9 -28.03 12.79 -19.01
N ILE A 10 -28.13 14.08 -19.37
CA ILE A 10 -27.09 15.05 -19.01
C ILE A 10 -26.88 15.07 -17.50
N SER A 11 -27.97 15.02 -16.74
CA SER A 11 -27.92 15.07 -15.28
C SER A 11 -27.23 13.86 -14.66
N GLU A 12 -27.53 12.66 -15.16
CA GLU A 12 -26.90 11.42 -14.73
C GLU A 12 -25.38 11.47 -14.95
N TYR A 13 -24.96 11.70 -16.19
CA TYR A 13 -23.53 11.66 -16.53
C TYR A 13 -22.73 12.79 -15.89
N ALA A 14 -23.33 13.97 -15.68
CA ALA A 14 -22.66 15.07 -15.00
C ALA A 14 -22.43 14.74 -13.51
N LEU A 15 -23.45 14.22 -12.82
CA LEU A 15 -23.36 13.85 -11.40
C LEU A 15 -22.44 12.65 -11.18
N VAL A 16 -22.39 11.72 -12.13
CA VAL A 16 -21.53 10.53 -12.07
C VAL A 16 -20.06 10.88 -12.27
N SER A 17 -19.77 11.82 -13.16
CA SER A 17 -18.41 12.12 -13.63
C SER A 17 -17.71 13.24 -12.88
N ILE A 18 -18.45 14.08 -12.15
CA ILE A 18 -17.86 15.22 -11.42
C ILE A 18 -17.11 14.74 -10.17
N ARG A 19 -15.90 15.26 -9.95
CA ARG A 19 -15.04 14.89 -8.82
C ARG A 19 -15.31 15.80 -7.60
N PRO A 20 -15.47 15.25 -6.37
CA PRO A 20 -15.69 16.06 -5.16
C PRO A 20 -14.61 17.12 -4.92
N ALA A 21 -13.33 16.78 -5.08
CA ALA A 21 -12.22 17.72 -4.92
C ALA A 21 -12.32 18.95 -5.86
N ARG A 22 -12.82 18.75 -7.08
CA ARG A 22 -13.02 19.85 -8.04
C ARG A 22 -14.18 20.76 -7.63
N LEU A 23 -15.23 20.21 -7.02
CA LEU A 23 -16.33 20.99 -6.47
C LEU A 23 -15.87 21.83 -5.28
N GLU A 24 -15.03 21.28 -4.40
CA GLU A 24 -14.43 22.01 -3.28
C GLU A 24 -13.56 23.19 -3.75
N GLU A 25 -12.76 22.99 -4.81
CA GLU A 25 -12.00 24.07 -5.46
C GLU A 25 -12.93 25.17 -6.00
N MET A 26 -14.03 24.81 -6.64
CA MET A 26 -15.02 25.77 -7.14
C MET A 26 -15.76 26.52 -6.02
N ILE A 27 -15.99 25.88 -4.87
CA ILE A 27 -16.56 26.51 -3.68
C ILE A 27 -15.57 27.53 -3.11
N ALA A 28 -14.28 27.17 -3.01
CA ALA A 28 -13.22 28.09 -2.60
C ALA A 28 -13.09 29.29 -3.55
N ALA A 29 -13.34 29.08 -4.85
CA ALA A 29 -13.42 30.14 -5.86
C ALA A 29 -14.73 30.97 -5.81
N GLY A 30 -15.61 30.73 -4.84
CA GLY A 30 -16.83 31.52 -4.60
C GLY A 30 -18.08 31.07 -5.36
N ASN A 31 -18.10 29.87 -5.95
CA ASN A 31 -19.27 29.37 -6.67
C ASN A 31 -20.28 28.68 -5.73
N SER A 32 -21.37 29.37 -5.40
CA SER A 32 -22.43 28.85 -4.52
C SER A 32 -23.21 27.66 -5.10
N ARG A 33 -23.21 27.46 -6.42
CA ARG A 33 -23.86 26.29 -7.04
C ARG A 33 -23.06 25.01 -6.83
N ALA A 34 -21.73 25.12 -6.70
CA ALA A 34 -20.88 23.96 -6.47
C ALA A 34 -21.17 23.30 -5.11
N GLU A 35 -21.56 24.08 -4.10
CA GLU A 35 -21.99 23.56 -2.79
C GLU A 35 -23.24 22.68 -2.91
N LEU A 36 -24.21 23.08 -3.74
CA LEU A 36 -25.42 22.29 -3.98
C LEU A 36 -25.11 20.98 -4.70
N VAL A 37 -24.26 21.02 -5.73
CA VAL A 37 -23.84 19.82 -6.47
C VAL A 37 -23.03 18.87 -5.59
N LEU A 38 -22.20 19.40 -4.68
CA LEU A 38 -21.46 18.60 -3.71
C LEU A 38 -22.43 17.83 -2.79
N LYS A 39 -23.46 18.51 -2.26
CA LYS A 39 -24.52 17.89 -1.46
C LYS A 39 -25.30 16.82 -2.24
N MET A 40 -25.52 17.01 -3.55
CA MET A 40 -26.13 15.97 -4.40
C MET A 40 -25.23 14.75 -4.56
N THR A 41 -23.93 14.98 -4.74
CA THR A 41 -22.94 13.90 -4.93
C THR A 41 -22.80 13.06 -3.66
N GLN A 42 -22.97 13.64 -2.48
CA GLN A 42 -23.04 12.90 -1.21
C GLN A 42 -24.30 12.02 -1.09
N LYS A 43 -25.40 12.39 -1.75
CA LYS A 43 -26.65 11.61 -1.81
C LYS A 43 -26.87 10.99 -3.19
N ARG A 44 -25.77 10.63 -3.87
CA ARG A 44 -25.74 10.26 -5.29
C ARG A 44 -26.77 9.18 -5.63
N ASP A 45 -26.87 8.12 -4.85
CA ASP A 45 -27.81 7.02 -5.11
C ASP A 45 -29.26 7.50 -5.21
N THR A 46 -29.69 8.40 -4.31
CA THR A 46 -31.08 8.86 -4.30
C THR A 46 -31.38 9.80 -5.47
N TYR A 47 -30.43 10.66 -5.84
CA TYR A 47 -30.57 11.52 -7.02
C TYR A 47 -30.53 10.70 -8.32
N LEU A 48 -29.66 9.68 -8.41
CA LEU A 48 -29.61 8.78 -9.56
C LEU A 48 -30.91 8.00 -9.73
N SER A 49 -31.49 7.47 -8.64
CA SER A 49 -32.81 6.82 -8.69
C SER A 49 -33.90 7.76 -9.21
N ALA A 50 -33.91 9.02 -8.77
CA ALA A 50 -34.86 10.02 -9.28
C ALA A 50 -34.66 10.24 -10.78
N ILE A 51 -33.42 10.46 -11.23
CA ILE A 51 -33.08 10.68 -12.64
C ILE A 51 -33.51 9.49 -13.50
N GLN A 52 -33.24 8.25 -13.06
CA GLN A 52 -33.62 7.03 -13.77
C GLN A 52 -35.14 6.89 -13.92
N LEU A 53 -35.91 7.26 -12.90
CA LEU A 53 -37.37 7.34 -13.01
C LEU A 53 -37.78 8.39 -14.05
N GLY A 54 -37.09 9.53 -14.11
CA GLY A 54 -37.29 10.57 -15.12
C GLY A 54 -37.03 10.09 -16.55
N ILE A 55 -35.92 9.38 -16.79
CA ILE A 55 -35.56 8.77 -18.08
C ILE A 55 -36.64 7.76 -18.50
N THR A 56 -37.01 6.87 -17.58
CA THR A 56 -37.99 5.81 -17.82
C THR A 56 -39.37 6.40 -18.13
N ALA A 57 -39.84 7.35 -17.32
CA ALA A 57 -41.11 8.03 -17.52
C ALA A 57 -41.13 8.81 -18.84
N SER A 58 -40.06 9.54 -19.15
CA SER A 58 -39.96 10.30 -20.41
C SER A 58 -40.03 9.39 -21.64
N SER A 59 -39.38 8.23 -21.58
CA SER A 59 -39.35 7.25 -22.66
C SER A 59 -40.72 6.56 -22.83
N LEU A 60 -41.37 6.17 -21.74
CA LEU A 60 -42.71 5.56 -21.77
C LEU A 60 -43.78 6.53 -22.28
N ILE A 61 -43.77 7.78 -21.80
CA ILE A 61 -44.71 8.82 -22.23
C ILE A 61 -44.51 9.14 -23.72
N LEU A 62 -43.26 9.19 -24.19
CA LEU A 62 -42.96 9.34 -25.61
C LEU A 62 -43.58 8.19 -26.42
N GLY A 63 -43.34 6.93 -26.03
CA GLY A 63 -43.91 5.78 -26.72
C GLY A 63 -45.44 5.79 -26.75
N TRP A 64 -46.07 6.07 -25.60
CA TRP A 64 -47.53 6.04 -25.45
C TRP A 64 -48.25 7.13 -26.26
N PHE A 65 -47.77 8.37 -26.21
CA PHE A 65 -48.44 9.49 -26.88
C PHE A 65 -47.93 9.75 -28.29
N CYS A 66 -46.61 9.62 -28.51
CA CYS A 66 -46.01 9.94 -29.80
C CYS A 66 -46.16 8.79 -30.79
N GLY A 67 -46.15 7.53 -30.33
CA GLY A 67 -46.29 6.35 -31.18
C GLY A 67 -47.51 6.41 -32.11
N PRO A 68 -48.75 6.55 -31.59
CA PRO A 68 -49.95 6.59 -32.42
C PRO A 68 -50.00 7.80 -33.36
N VAL A 69 -49.52 8.96 -32.90
CA VAL A 69 -49.52 10.21 -33.69
C VAL A 69 -48.54 10.10 -34.85
N LEU A 70 -47.32 9.61 -34.59
CA LEU A 70 -46.31 9.45 -35.63
C LEU A 70 -46.66 8.33 -36.60
N ALA A 71 -47.36 7.28 -36.13
CA ALA A 71 -47.84 6.20 -36.99
C ALA A 71 -48.90 6.69 -37.97
N GLY A 72 -49.83 7.55 -37.52
CA GLY A 72 -50.80 8.21 -38.40
C GLY A 72 -50.14 9.10 -39.44
N LEU A 73 -49.17 9.93 -39.02
CA LEU A 73 -48.40 10.75 -39.97
C LEU A 73 -47.61 9.89 -40.96
N MET A 74 -46.99 8.80 -40.51
CA MET A 74 -46.29 7.89 -41.41
C MET A 74 -47.23 7.19 -42.39
N ALA A 75 -48.43 6.81 -41.96
CA ALA A 75 -49.44 6.25 -42.86
C ALA A 75 -49.81 7.25 -43.97
N ASP A 76 -50.10 8.52 -43.62
CA ASP A 76 -50.39 9.58 -44.60
C ASP A 76 -49.23 9.78 -45.60
N TRP A 77 -47.98 9.70 -45.12
CA TRP A 77 -46.78 9.80 -45.95
C TRP A 77 -46.59 8.61 -46.89
N PHE A 78 -46.93 7.40 -46.44
CA PHE A 78 -46.88 6.18 -47.27
C PHE A 78 -48.00 6.19 -48.33
N ASP A 79 -49.20 6.66 -47.98
CA ASP A 79 -50.34 6.82 -48.89
C ASP A 79 -50.02 7.80 -50.04
N LEU A 80 -49.21 8.83 -49.78
CA LEU A 80 -48.72 9.76 -50.80
C LEU A 80 -47.73 9.13 -51.81
N ILE A 81 -47.05 8.05 -51.44
CA ILE A 81 -45.97 7.42 -52.23
C ILE A 81 -46.48 6.26 -53.10
N GLY A 82 -47.69 5.76 -52.85
CA GLY A 82 -48.44 4.92 -53.78
C GLY A 82 -49.00 3.65 -53.14
N GLU A 83 -50.26 3.35 -53.45
CA GLU A 83 -51.02 2.23 -52.88
C GLU A 83 -50.48 0.87 -53.39
N HIS A 84 -50.38 -0.11 -52.47
CA HIS A 84 -50.30 -1.58 -52.66
C HIS A 84 -48.97 -2.32 -52.38
N TRP A 85 -47.91 -1.70 -51.83
CA TRP A 85 -46.68 -2.44 -51.47
C TRP A 85 -46.41 -2.59 -49.97
N TYR A 86 -47.19 -1.95 -49.10
CA TYR A 86 -47.05 -2.02 -47.65
C TYR A 86 -48.35 -2.45 -46.97
N ASP A 87 -48.20 -3.08 -45.81
CA ASP A 87 -49.28 -3.40 -44.87
C ASP A 87 -49.11 -2.54 -43.61
N ASP A 88 -50.15 -2.41 -42.79
CA ASP A 88 -50.16 -1.60 -41.56
C ASP A 88 -49.00 -1.96 -40.63
N GLY A 89 -48.61 -3.24 -40.60
CA GLY A 89 -47.47 -3.73 -39.83
C GLY A 89 -46.13 -3.11 -40.25
N VAL A 90 -45.93 -2.84 -41.55
CA VAL A 90 -44.70 -2.22 -42.07
C VAL A 90 -44.64 -0.74 -41.66
N VAL A 91 -45.77 -0.04 -41.74
CA VAL A 91 -45.87 1.37 -41.33
C VAL A 91 -45.58 1.52 -39.83
N VAL A 92 -46.18 0.67 -39.01
CA VAL A 92 -45.96 0.66 -37.55
C VAL A 92 -44.50 0.34 -37.21
N LEU A 93 -43.89 -0.65 -37.88
CA LEU A 93 -42.49 -1.02 -37.66
C LEU A 93 -41.53 0.12 -38.04
N CYS A 94 -41.70 0.72 -39.22
CA CYS A 94 -40.90 1.86 -39.68
C CYS A 94 -41.05 3.06 -38.73
N THR A 95 -42.27 3.34 -38.28
CA THR A 95 -42.54 4.39 -37.30
C THR A 95 -41.83 4.11 -35.98
N PHE A 96 -41.94 2.88 -35.46
CA PHE A 96 -41.28 2.47 -34.23
C PHE A 96 -39.76 2.62 -34.33
N LEU A 97 -39.14 2.14 -35.42
CA LEU A 97 -37.70 2.27 -35.65
C LEU A 97 -37.26 3.72 -35.74
N LEU A 98 -38.04 4.59 -36.41
CA LEU A 98 -37.75 6.02 -36.46
C LEU A 98 -37.81 6.65 -35.07
N ILE A 99 -38.82 6.34 -34.27
CA ILE A 99 -38.95 6.83 -32.89
C ILE A 99 -37.75 6.38 -32.06
N VAL A 100 -37.37 5.09 -32.14
CA VAL A 100 -36.20 4.55 -31.44
C VAL A 100 -34.93 5.27 -31.87
N PHE A 101 -34.70 5.44 -33.18
CA PHE A 101 -33.53 6.14 -33.70
C PHE A 101 -33.44 7.58 -33.18
N VAL A 102 -34.51 8.35 -33.33
CA VAL A 102 -34.54 9.76 -32.87
C VAL A 102 -34.37 9.83 -31.36
N HIS A 103 -35.04 8.95 -30.60
CA HIS A 103 -34.97 8.96 -29.14
C HIS A 103 -33.59 8.56 -28.61
N VAL A 104 -32.99 7.50 -29.13
CA VAL A 104 -31.66 7.05 -28.69
C VAL A 104 -30.59 8.06 -29.07
N VAL A 105 -30.60 8.56 -30.31
CA VAL A 105 -29.57 9.50 -30.79
C VAL A 105 -29.66 10.83 -30.05
N PHE A 106 -30.84 11.47 -30.06
CA PHE A 106 -31.00 12.82 -29.51
C PHE A 106 -31.35 12.85 -28.03
N GLY A 107 -31.94 11.78 -27.50
CA GLY A 107 -32.33 11.66 -26.10
C GLY A 107 -31.25 11.03 -25.22
N GLU A 108 -30.31 10.26 -25.77
CA GLU A 108 -29.33 9.53 -24.96
C GLU A 108 -27.88 9.71 -25.43
N LEU A 109 -27.55 9.38 -26.67
CA LEU A 109 -26.16 9.38 -27.15
C LEU A 109 -25.55 10.79 -27.24
N VAL A 110 -26.22 11.71 -27.92
CA VAL A 110 -25.73 13.09 -28.07
C VAL A 110 -25.65 13.81 -26.70
N PRO A 111 -26.69 13.78 -25.84
CA PRO A 111 -26.64 14.41 -24.52
C PRO A 111 -25.54 13.84 -23.61
N ARG A 112 -25.30 12.53 -23.67
CA ARG A 112 -24.20 11.87 -22.93
C ARG A 112 -22.84 12.45 -23.33
N VAL A 113 -22.56 12.54 -24.63
CA VAL A 113 -21.28 13.09 -25.12
C VAL A 113 -21.11 14.55 -24.71
N ILE A 114 -22.17 15.35 -24.80
CA ILE A 114 -22.16 16.76 -24.37
C ILE A 114 -21.85 16.88 -22.87
N SER A 115 -22.49 16.04 -22.05
CA SER A 115 -22.28 16.04 -20.60
C SER A 115 -20.84 15.69 -20.24
N LEU A 116 -20.26 14.67 -20.87
CA LEU A 116 -18.87 14.27 -20.64
C LEU A 116 -17.84 15.29 -21.15
N ALA A 117 -18.14 15.99 -22.24
CA ALA A 117 -17.26 17.04 -22.76
C ALA A 117 -17.22 18.29 -21.84
N HIS A 118 -18.31 18.56 -21.11
CA HIS A 118 -18.45 19.78 -20.29
C HIS A 118 -19.07 19.49 -18.91
N VAL A 119 -18.51 18.53 -18.18
CA VAL A 119 -19.06 18.01 -16.91
C VAL A 119 -19.37 19.11 -15.90
N GLU A 120 -18.44 20.04 -15.68
CA GLU A 120 -18.62 21.13 -14.70
C GLU A 120 -19.80 22.05 -15.07
N ARG A 121 -19.85 22.51 -16.33
CA ARG A 121 -20.92 23.40 -16.79
C ARG A 121 -22.27 22.70 -16.76
N ALA A 122 -22.31 21.43 -17.16
CA ALA A 122 -23.52 20.61 -17.10
C ALA A 122 -24.02 20.48 -15.65
N ALA A 123 -23.15 20.10 -14.72
CA ALA A 123 -23.49 19.93 -13.30
C ALA A 123 -24.01 21.23 -12.66
N MET A 124 -23.42 22.38 -12.98
CA MET A 124 -23.89 23.67 -12.45
C MET A 124 -25.22 24.13 -13.06
N MET A 125 -25.54 23.71 -14.29
CA MET A 125 -26.78 24.08 -14.97
C MET A 125 -27.97 23.27 -14.45
N ILE A 126 -27.77 21.98 -14.21
CA ILE A 126 -28.82 21.05 -13.77
C ILE A 126 -29.18 21.17 -12.30
N ALA A 127 -28.32 21.79 -11.47
CA ALA A 127 -28.44 21.75 -10.00
C ALA A 127 -29.85 22.14 -9.50
N TYR A 128 -30.36 23.34 -9.83
CA TYR A 128 -31.68 23.74 -9.35
C TYR A 128 -32.84 22.94 -9.95
N PRO A 129 -32.92 22.74 -11.29
CA PRO A 129 -33.97 21.92 -11.89
C PRO A 129 -34.03 20.50 -11.32
N LEU A 130 -32.86 19.91 -11.05
CA LEU A 130 -32.76 18.55 -10.54
C LEU A 130 -33.21 18.45 -9.07
N ILE A 131 -32.93 19.44 -8.23
CA ILE A 131 -33.45 19.49 -6.84
C ILE A 131 -34.98 19.52 -6.84
N PHE A 132 -35.57 20.38 -7.66
CA PHE A 132 -37.03 20.48 -7.77
C PHE A 132 -37.64 19.14 -8.19
N PHE A 133 -37.07 18.51 -9.22
CA PHE A 133 -37.53 17.21 -9.69
C PHE A 133 -37.36 16.11 -8.65
N TYR A 134 -36.22 16.10 -7.93
CA TYR A 134 -35.98 15.19 -6.82
C TYR A 134 -37.07 15.29 -5.75
N TYR A 135 -37.44 16.50 -5.30
CA TYR A 135 -38.49 16.67 -4.30
C TYR A 135 -39.86 16.22 -4.81
N LEU A 136 -40.15 16.45 -6.09
CA LEU A 136 -41.39 16.00 -6.71
C LEU A 136 -41.48 14.46 -6.77
N MET A 137 -40.37 13.80 -7.12
CA MET A 137 -40.28 12.34 -7.26
C MET A 137 -39.93 11.61 -5.96
N TYR A 138 -39.56 12.33 -4.90
CA TYR A 138 -39.15 11.76 -3.61
C TYR A 138 -40.08 10.66 -3.06
N PRO A 139 -41.41 10.82 -3.01
CA PRO A 139 -42.30 9.76 -2.50
C PRO A 139 -42.24 8.50 -3.36
N LEU A 140 -42.08 8.66 -4.68
CA LEU A 140 -41.99 7.56 -5.63
C LEU A 140 -40.63 6.83 -5.51
N VAL A 141 -39.55 7.60 -5.33
CA VAL A 141 -38.20 7.05 -5.10
C VAL A 141 -38.17 6.20 -3.82
N ILE A 142 -38.75 6.69 -2.71
CA ILE A 142 -38.85 5.89 -1.47
C ILE A 142 -39.62 4.60 -1.71
N PHE A 143 -40.76 4.68 -2.40
CA PHE A 143 -41.58 3.51 -2.69
C PHE A 143 -40.80 2.45 -3.47
N PHE A 144 -40.15 2.83 -4.57
CA PHE A 144 -39.36 1.91 -5.40
C PHE A 144 -38.11 1.39 -4.68
N ASN A 145 -37.45 2.22 -3.86
CA ASN A 145 -36.34 1.77 -3.03
C ASN A 145 -36.83 0.69 -2.06
N ASN A 146 -37.92 0.93 -1.31
CA ASN A 146 -38.47 -0.06 -0.39
C ASN A 146 -38.88 -1.36 -1.09
N ALA A 147 -39.47 -1.26 -2.29
CA ALA A 147 -39.80 -2.42 -3.10
C ALA A 147 -38.53 -3.20 -3.51
N SER A 148 -37.47 -2.51 -3.94
CA SER A 148 -36.19 -3.12 -4.28
C SER A 148 -35.55 -3.81 -3.07
N HIS A 149 -35.63 -3.21 -1.88
CA HIS A 149 -35.14 -3.83 -0.64
C HIS A 149 -35.94 -5.08 -0.27
N ALA A 150 -37.26 -5.08 -0.48
CA ALA A 150 -38.09 -6.25 -0.24
C ALA A 150 -37.70 -7.41 -1.18
N VAL A 151 -37.40 -7.11 -2.45
CA VAL A 151 -36.91 -8.10 -3.43
C VAL A 151 -35.52 -8.61 -3.05
N LEU A 152 -34.57 -7.73 -2.69
CA LEU A 152 -33.22 -8.14 -2.27
C LEU A 152 -33.24 -9.01 -1.01
N LYS A 153 -34.12 -8.68 -0.05
CA LYS A 153 -34.35 -9.50 1.14
C LYS A 153 -34.93 -10.87 0.80
N LEU A 154 -35.81 -10.95 -0.20
CA LEU A 154 -36.34 -12.21 -0.70
C LEU A 154 -35.24 -13.06 -1.37
N LEU A 155 -34.29 -12.42 -2.06
CA LEU A 155 -33.15 -13.06 -2.71
C LEU A 155 -31.96 -13.34 -1.77
N LYS A 156 -32.06 -13.00 -0.48
CA LYS A 156 -30.99 -13.14 0.53
C LYS A 156 -29.67 -12.47 0.14
N MET A 157 -29.74 -11.33 -0.53
CA MET A 157 -28.55 -10.52 -0.84
C MET A 157 -28.43 -9.39 0.19
N ASP A 158 -27.32 -9.37 0.93
CA ASP A 158 -26.99 -8.29 1.84
C ASP A 158 -26.52 -7.04 1.06
N LYS A 159 -26.76 -5.85 1.62
CA LYS A 159 -26.23 -4.61 1.04
C LYS A 159 -24.72 -4.59 1.16
N VAL A 160 -24.03 -4.25 0.07
CA VAL A 160 -22.62 -3.83 0.11
C VAL A 160 -22.57 -2.45 0.79
N PRO A 161 -21.99 -2.30 2.00
CA PRO A 161 -21.85 -1.00 2.65
C PRO A 161 -20.84 -0.13 1.89
N VAL A 162 -21.14 1.16 1.73
CA VAL A 162 -20.27 2.15 1.06
C VAL A 162 -19.09 2.60 1.96
N GLU A 163 -19.05 2.15 3.22
CA GLU A 163 -18.08 2.61 4.23
C GLU A 163 -16.85 1.72 4.42
N ASP A 164 -16.70 0.62 3.67
CA ASP A 164 -15.51 -0.23 3.79
C ASP A 164 -14.38 0.21 2.85
N ILE A 165 -13.89 1.44 3.09
CA ILE A 165 -12.63 1.96 2.51
C ILE A 165 -11.44 1.55 3.41
N SER A 166 -11.60 0.54 4.27
CA SER A 166 -10.44 -0.15 4.82
C SER A 166 -9.83 -0.99 3.70
N ARG A 167 -9.08 -0.31 2.83
CA ARG A 167 -8.29 -0.96 1.79
C ARG A 167 -7.30 -1.86 2.51
N SER A 168 -7.26 -3.14 2.16
CA SER A 168 -6.21 -4.01 2.69
C SER A 168 -4.85 -3.46 2.25
N GLU A 169 -3.80 -3.79 2.99
CA GLU A 169 -2.44 -3.36 2.65
C GLU A 169 -2.07 -3.77 1.23
N GLU A 170 -2.45 -4.97 0.79
CA GLU A 170 -2.22 -5.44 -0.57
C GLU A 170 -2.93 -4.56 -1.60
N GLU A 171 -4.12 -4.03 -1.28
CA GLU A 171 -4.81 -3.09 -2.15
C GLU A 171 -4.11 -1.72 -2.21
N LEU A 172 -3.53 -1.26 -1.10
CA LEU A 172 -2.70 -0.06 -1.08
C LEU A 172 -1.41 -0.25 -1.90
N ARG A 173 -0.71 -1.37 -1.73
CA ARG A 173 0.47 -1.72 -2.54
C ARG A 173 0.13 -1.81 -4.03
N MET A 174 -1.02 -2.38 -4.39
CA MET A 174 -1.52 -2.38 -5.78
C MET A 174 -1.73 -0.97 -6.33
N ILE A 175 -2.23 -0.03 -5.52
CA ILE A 175 -2.43 1.37 -5.93
C ILE A 175 -1.08 2.09 -6.12
N VAL A 176 -0.11 1.87 -5.22
CA VAL A 176 1.26 2.41 -5.33
C VAL A 176 1.92 1.90 -6.62
N SER A 177 1.92 0.58 -6.83
CA SER A 177 2.45 -0.07 -8.04
C SER A 177 1.75 0.38 -9.34
N ALA A 178 0.44 0.66 -9.30
CA ALA A 178 -0.27 1.19 -10.46
C ALA A 178 0.09 2.65 -10.75
N SER A 179 0.38 3.43 -9.70
CA SER A 179 0.75 4.84 -9.79
C SER A 179 2.18 5.04 -10.29
N GLU A 180 3.12 4.17 -9.86
CA GLU A 180 4.49 4.10 -10.39
C GLU A 180 4.50 3.76 -11.88
N ARG A 181 3.82 2.67 -12.30
CA ARG A 181 3.66 2.31 -13.72
C ARG A 181 2.97 3.40 -14.55
N GLY A 182 2.09 4.16 -13.92
CA GLY A 182 1.41 5.31 -14.53
C GLY A 182 2.26 6.59 -14.61
N GLY A 183 3.51 6.56 -14.11
CA GLY A 183 4.42 7.71 -14.07
C GLY A 183 3.96 8.83 -13.14
N LYS A 184 3.15 8.50 -12.12
CA LYS A 184 2.67 9.44 -11.10
C LYS A 184 3.48 9.40 -9.81
N LEU A 185 4.21 8.31 -9.59
CA LEU A 185 5.20 8.14 -8.54
C LEU A 185 6.54 7.76 -9.21
N ASP A 186 7.63 8.25 -8.64
CA ASP A 186 8.98 7.78 -8.93
C ASP A 186 9.25 6.42 -8.26
N HIS A 187 10.21 5.66 -8.80
CA HIS A 187 10.74 4.43 -8.21
C HIS A 187 11.24 4.63 -6.77
N MET A 188 11.88 5.76 -6.47
CA MET A 188 12.30 6.05 -5.09
C MET A 188 11.09 6.24 -4.17
N GLU A 189 10.07 6.97 -4.61
CA GLU A 189 8.85 7.20 -3.82
C GLU A 189 8.07 5.90 -3.60
N SER A 190 8.00 5.03 -4.61
CA SER A 190 7.39 3.69 -4.47
C SER A 190 8.12 2.86 -3.42
N ARG A 191 9.46 2.77 -3.50
CA ARG A 191 10.27 2.02 -2.55
C ARG A 191 10.11 2.51 -1.12
N LEU A 192 10.12 3.83 -0.90
CA LEU A 192 9.89 4.39 0.44
C LEU A 192 8.50 4.01 0.99
N LEU A 193 7.47 3.97 0.14
CA LEU A 193 6.13 3.56 0.56
C LEU A 193 6.06 2.06 0.87
N ASP A 194 6.71 1.23 0.06
CA ASP A 194 6.80 -0.21 0.29
C ASP A 194 7.52 -0.50 1.61
N ASN A 195 8.67 0.13 1.85
CA ASN A 195 9.42 0.03 3.11
C ASN A 195 8.60 0.46 4.33
N VAL A 196 7.71 1.45 4.20
CA VAL A 196 6.84 1.87 5.32
C VAL A 196 5.85 0.78 5.71
N PHE A 197 5.35 0.01 4.74
CA PHE A 197 4.49 -1.13 5.04
C PHE A 197 5.30 -2.24 5.74
N ASP A 198 6.48 -2.58 5.20
CA ASP A 198 7.36 -3.60 5.79
C ASP A 198 7.82 -3.22 7.21
N PHE A 199 8.11 -1.93 7.44
CA PHE A 199 8.47 -1.39 8.75
C PHE A 199 7.40 -1.61 9.82
N ALA A 200 6.12 -1.70 9.44
CA ALA A 200 5.03 -1.92 10.38
C ALA A 200 5.00 -3.36 10.90
N ASP A 201 5.45 -4.31 10.09
CA ASP A 201 5.40 -5.75 10.37
C ASP A 201 6.69 -6.28 11.02
N ARG A 202 7.83 -5.61 10.79
CA ARG A 202 9.13 -6.01 11.35
C ARG A 202 9.20 -5.90 12.88
N VAL A 203 9.96 -6.82 13.48
CA VAL A 203 10.21 -6.87 14.94
C VAL A 203 11.66 -6.58 15.30
N ALA A 204 11.91 -6.23 16.57
CA ALA A 204 13.24 -5.82 17.03
C ALA A 204 14.34 -6.85 16.75
N ARG A 205 14.05 -8.16 16.80
CA ARG A 205 15.05 -9.21 16.52
C ARG A 205 15.55 -9.25 15.08
N GLU A 206 14.75 -8.76 14.13
CA GLU A 206 15.08 -8.77 12.70
C GLU A 206 16.01 -7.61 12.32
N VAL A 207 15.96 -6.50 13.06
CA VAL A 207 16.72 -5.26 12.78
C VAL A 207 17.86 -5.02 13.78
N MET A 208 17.90 -5.76 14.89
CA MET A 208 18.93 -5.54 15.91
C MET A 208 20.34 -5.90 15.45
N VAL A 209 21.32 -5.18 15.96
CA VAL A 209 22.71 -5.62 15.98
C VAL A 209 22.83 -6.77 16.98
N PRO A 210 23.15 -8.01 16.55
CA PRO A 210 23.19 -9.16 17.43
C PRO A 210 24.22 -9.00 18.55
N ARG A 211 24.00 -9.65 19.70
CA ARG A 211 24.90 -9.59 20.86
C ARG A 211 26.37 -9.80 20.51
N GLN A 212 26.66 -10.73 19.60
CA GLN A 212 28.04 -11.04 19.22
C GLN A 212 28.74 -9.84 18.56
N ASP A 213 28.02 -9.05 17.77
CA ASP A 213 28.52 -7.92 17.00
C ASP A 213 28.51 -6.60 17.80
N MET A 214 27.82 -6.56 18.95
CA MET A 214 27.81 -5.40 19.84
C MET A 214 29.23 -5.00 20.27
N VAL A 215 29.59 -3.74 20.05
CA VAL A 215 30.82 -3.14 20.60
C VAL A 215 30.51 -2.53 21.97
N CYS A 216 30.96 -3.19 23.04
CA CYS A 216 30.71 -2.75 24.42
C CYS A 216 31.97 -2.20 25.10
N LEU A 217 31.76 -1.26 26.04
CA LEU A 217 32.76 -0.87 27.03
C LEU A 217 32.56 -1.70 28.31
N TYR A 218 33.63 -1.95 29.05
CA TYR A 218 33.60 -2.76 30.27
C TYR A 218 34.05 -1.94 31.47
N VAL A 219 33.43 -2.17 32.64
CA VAL A 219 33.81 -1.48 33.88
C VAL A 219 35.19 -1.92 34.38
N GLU A 220 35.55 -3.17 34.10
CA GLU A 220 36.81 -3.80 34.50
C GLU A 220 37.98 -3.32 33.62
N ASP A 221 37.69 -2.76 32.45
CA ASP A 221 38.69 -2.22 31.54
C ASP A 221 39.17 -0.85 32.01
N SER A 222 40.49 -0.60 31.91
CA SER A 222 41.05 0.71 32.20
C SER A 222 40.49 1.78 31.24
N PHE A 223 40.51 3.04 31.68
CA PHE A 223 40.05 4.16 30.86
C PHE A 223 40.74 4.19 29.49
N GLU A 224 42.07 4.02 29.44
CA GLU A 224 42.83 3.93 28.19
C GLU A 224 42.34 2.80 27.29
N LYS A 225 42.06 1.60 27.83
CA LYS A 225 41.60 0.47 27.02
C LYS A 225 40.23 0.72 26.42
N ASN A 226 39.30 1.28 27.20
CA ASN A 226 37.99 1.69 26.72
C ASN A 226 38.09 2.80 25.65
N ILE A 227 38.94 3.81 25.86
CA ILE A 227 39.19 4.87 24.86
C ILE A 227 39.78 4.31 23.56
N GLN A 228 40.72 3.38 23.62
CA GLN A 228 41.27 2.74 22.42
C GLN A 228 40.18 2.04 21.61
N LYS A 229 39.23 1.37 22.28
CA LYS A 229 38.08 0.75 21.61
C LYS A 229 37.18 1.80 20.93
N VAL A 230 36.92 2.91 21.61
CA VAL A 230 36.13 4.03 21.05
C VAL A 230 36.80 4.64 19.82
N LEU A 231 38.13 4.85 19.86
CA LEU A 231 38.88 5.42 18.75
C LEU A 231 38.94 4.46 17.54
N ALA A 232 38.98 3.16 17.78
CA ALA A 232 39.00 2.14 16.74
C ALA A 232 37.65 1.98 16.02
N THR A 233 36.54 2.04 16.76
CA THR A 233 35.19 1.71 16.24
C THR A 233 34.35 2.93 15.89
N ARG A 234 34.67 4.12 16.42
CA ARG A 234 34.10 5.43 16.04
C ARG A 234 32.58 5.60 16.21
N HIS A 235 31.89 4.69 16.90
CA HIS A 235 30.49 4.90 17.28
C HIS A 235 30.31 6.08 18.24
N THR A 236 29.11 6.68 18.22
CA THR A 236 28.75 7.79 19.12
C THR A 236 28.33 7.30 20.51
N ARG A 237 27.79 6.09 20.62
CA ARG A 237 27.23 5.51 21.85
C ARG A 237 27.68 4.07 22.01
N TYR A 238 27.96 3.67 23.25
CA TYR A 238 28.41 2.33 23.59
C TYR A 238 27.63 1.80 24.80
N PRO A 239 27.14 0.55 24.77
CA PRO A 239 26.70 -0.14 25.97
C PRO A 239 27.86 -0.28 26.96
N LEU A 240 27.60 0.00 28.23
CA LEU A 240 28.53 -0.28 29.34
C LEU A 240 28.12 -1.58 30.02
N CYS A 241 29.01 -2.57 29.97
CA CYS A 241 28.81 -3.90 30.50
C CYS A 241 29.65 -4.13 31.77
N GLU A 242 29.20 -5.07 32.59
CA GLU A 242 29.92 -5.61 33.75
C GLU A 242 30.13 -7.10 33.54
N GLU A 243 31.37 -7.58 33.65
CA GLU A 243 31.81 -8.97 33.41
C GLU A 243 31.57 -9.51 31.98
N ASP A 244 30.34 -9.48 31.49
CA ASP A 244 29.89 -10.01 30.20
C ASP A 244 28.86 -9.12 29.50
N LYS A 245 28.45 -9.52 28.29
CA LYS A 245 27.46 -8.79 27.49
C LYS A 245 26.01 -8.98 27.96
N ASP A 246 25.72 -9.89 28.90
CA ASP A 246 24.37 -10.05 29.45
C ASP A 246 24.05 -8.99 30.51
N HIS A 247 25.08 -8.48 31.19
CA HIS A 247 24.93 -7.49 32.24
C HIS A 247 25.24 -6.07 31.74
N VAL A 248 24.32 -5.50 30.95
CA VAL A 248 24.41 -4.11 30.52
C VAL A 248 23.91 -3.16 31.62
N LEU A 249 24.78 -2.27 32.10
CA LEU A 249 24.47 -1.31 33.16
C LEU A 249 23.85 0.00 32.63
N GLY A 250 24.23 0.41 31.43
CA GLY A 250 23.86 1.72 30.88
C GLY A 250 24.46 1.99 29.52
N VAL A 251 24.32 3.22 29.05
CA VAL A 251 24.86 3.67 27.76
C VAL A 251 25.79 4.86 27.97
N ILE A 252 26.98 4.80 27.38
CA ILE A 252 27.98 5.87 27.41
C ILE A 252 27.98 6.60 26.08
N HIS A 253 27.87 7.92 26.13
CA HIS A 253 28.08 8.78 24.96
C HIS A 253 29.57 9.14 24.85
N VAL A 254 30.15 9.07 23.65
CA VAL A 254 31.59 9.33 23.42
C VAL A 254 32.05 10.68 23.99
N ARG A 255 31.26 11.74 23.78
CA ARG A 255 31.51 13.09 24.36
C ARG A 255 31.69 13.08 25.88
N SER A 256 31.05 12.18 26.61
CA SER A 256 31.20 12.08 28.07
C SER A 256 32.58 11.57 28.49
N LEU A 257 33.30 10.89 27.58
CA LEU A 257 34.65 10.38 27.80
C LEU A 257 35.74 11.39 27.37
N LEU A 258 35.43 12.36 26.51
CA LEU A 258 36.41 13.34 25.99
C LEU A 258 36.81 14.42 27.01
N ASN A 259 36.02 14.63 28.07
CA ASN A 259 36.21 15.73 29.04
C ASN A 259 36.89 15.28 30.35
N VAL A 260 37.66 14.19 30.33
CA VAL A 260 38.37 13.68 31.52
C VAL A 260 39.80 14.23 31.54
N SER A 261 40.16 14.92 32.63
CA SER A 261 41.51 15.47 32.80
C SER A 261 42.55 14.36 33.01
N ASP A 262 43.81 14.57 32.60
CA ASP A 262 44.88 13.57 32.74
C ASP A 262 45.12 13.16 34.21
N GLU A 263 44.88 14.06 35.16
CA GLU A 263 45.01 13.82 36.59
C GLU A 263 43.90 12.89 37.13
N ASP A 264 42.71 12.93 36.52
CA ASP A 264 41.53 12.17 36.97
C ASP A 264 41.44 10.76 36.35
N LYS A 265 42.20 10.48 35.28
CA LYS A 265 42.13 9.21 34.52
C LYS A 265 42.39 7.98 35.37
N ALA A 266 43.32 8.07 36.33
CA ALA A 266 43.72 6.95 37.17
C ALA A 266 42.64 6.51 38.18
N SER A 267 41.71 7.42 38.53
CA SER A 267 40.60 7.17 39.46
C SER A 267 39.23 7.28 38.78
N PHE A 268 39.20 7.33 37.45
CA PHE A 268 37.97 7.57 36.71
C PHE A 268 37.07 6.33 36.73
N ASP A 269 35.91 6.46 37.38
CA ASP A 269 34.85 5.47 37.28
C ASP A 269 33.93 5.79 36.10
N ILE A 270 33.95 4.93 35.09
CA ILE A 270 33.14 5.06 33.87
C ILE A 270 31.63 5.01 34.17
N ARG A 271 31.21 4.35 35.27
CA ARG A 271 29.81 4.31 35.72
C ARG A 271 29.24 5.70 36.00
N SER A 272 30.08 6.64 36.44
CA SER A 272 29.66 8.02 36.72
C SER A 272 29.18 8.80 35.49
N ARG A 273 29.47 8.30 34.28
CA ARG A 273 29.13 8.95 33.01
C ARG A 273 28.02 8.23 32.23
N MET A 274 27.48 7.13 32.77
CA MET A 274 26.46 6.35 32.08
C MET A 274 25.09 7.03 32.14
N ASN A 275 24.36 6.96 31.04
CA ASN A 275 22.94 7.25 30.99
C ASN A 275 22.13 5.99 31.27
N SER A 276 20.89 6.17 31.71
CA SER A 276 19.96 5.07 31.99
C SER A 276 19.75 4.17 30.78
N LEU A 277 19.77 2.86 31.00
CA LEU A 277 19.46 1.87 29.99
C LEU A 277 17.94 1.82 29.70
N THR A 278 17.58 1.72 28.43
CA THR A 278 16.23 1.33 28.01
C THR A 278 16.31 -0.04 27.36
N VAL A 279 15.48 -0.96 27.85
CA VAL A 279 15.40 -2.33 27.36
C VAL A 279 14.03 -2.57 26.72
N VAL A 280 14.01 -3.30 25.61
CA VAL A 280 12.81 -3.74 24.89
C VAL A 280 12.90 -5.25 24.62
N PRO A 281 11.77 -5.98 24.54
CA PRO A 281 11.80 -7.39 24.16
C PRO A 281 12.05 -7.56 22.67
N GLU A 282 12.65 -8.69 22.28
CA GLU A 282 13.02 -9.01 20.89
C GLU A 282 11.82 -9.13 19.93
N SER A 283 10.64 -9.46 20.47
CA SER A 283 9.37 -9.55 19.73
C SER A 283 8.62 -8.22 19.61
N MET A 284 9.18 -7.11 20.10
CA MET A 284 8.54 -5.80 20.00
C MET A 284 8.61 -5.28 18.56
N GLU A 285 7.46 -4.93 17.97
CA GLU A 285 7.39 -4.24 16.67
C GLU A 285 8.30 -3.00 16.64
N ILE A 286 9.07 -2.85 15.57
CA ILE A 286 10.05 -1.76 15.46
C ILE A 286 9.40 -0.38 15.45
N SER A 287 8.16 -0.28 14.99
CA SER A 287 7.34 0.94 15.09
C SER A 287 7.11 1.39 16.54
N LYS A 288 6.87 0.44 17.45
CA LYS A 288 6.73 0.68 18.89
C LYS A 288 8.08 0.94 19.55
N VAL A 289 9.15 0.29 19.08
CA VAL A 289 10.52 0.58 19.54
C VAL A 289 10.88 2.04 19.21
N LEU A 290 10.69 2.48 17.97
CA LEU A 290 10.91 3.87 17.54
C LEU A 290 10.10 4.85 18.41
N GLN A 291 8.81 4.57 18.64
CA GLN A 291 7.97 5.40 19.51
C GLN A 291 8.52 5.48 20.94
N THR A 292 8.98 4.35 21.50
CA THR A 292 9.59 4.29 22.83
C THR A 292 10.87 5.13 22.90
N MET A 293 11.71 5.02 21.87
CA MET A 293 12.95 5.80 21.75
C MET A 293 12.68 7.30 21.68
N GLN A 294 11.68 7.72 20.89
CA GLN A 294 11.25 9.11 20.79
C GLN A 294 10.69 9.66 22.11
N GLN A 295 9.83 8.89 22.78
CA GLN A 295 9.24 9.29 24.07
C GLN A 295 10.30 9.44 25.17
N LYS A 296 11.23 8.49 25.26
CA LYS A 296 12.32 8.49 26.24
C LYS A 296 13.51 9.37 25.82
N ARG A 297 13.51 9.88 24.58
CA ARG A 297 14.60 10.66 23.96
C ARG A 297 15.95 9.92 24.00
N VAL A 298 15.92 8.63 23.75
CA VAL A 298 17.10 7.77 23.64
C VAL A 298 17.36 7.42 22.18
N GLN A 299 18.61 7.11 21.85
CA GLN A 299 19.07 6.82 20.48
C GLN A 299 19.58 5.39 20.32
N LEU A 300 19.65 4.64 21.43
CA LEU A 300 20.07 3.25 21.50
C LEU A 300 19.24 2.58 22.58
N VAL A 301 18.71 1.39 22.28
CA VAL A 301 18.04 0.50 23.24
C VAL A 301 18.70 -0.86 23.20
N VAL A 302 18.67 -1.57 24.32
CA VAL A 302 19.11 -2.97 24.39
C VAL A 302 17.91 -3.87 24.19
N VAL A 303 18.10 -4.91 23.40
CA VAL A 303 17.07 -5.93 23.13
C VAL A 303 17.31 -7.09 24.08
N ALA A 304 16.27 -7.51 24.80
CA ALA A 304 16.32 -8.64 25.71
C ALA A 304 15.60 -9.86 25.13
N ASP A 305 16.19 -11.03 25.38
CA ASP A 305 15.58 -12.33 25.05
C ASP A 305 14.53 -12.74 26.09
N GLU A 306 13.85 -13.87 25.85
CA GLU A 306 12.83 -14.42 26.75
C GLU A 306 13.36 -14.87 28.12
N TYR A 307 14.67 -15.10 28.23
CA TYR A 307 15.35 -15.53 29.45
C TYR A 307 15.88 -14.35 30.26
N GLY A 308 15.74 -13.11 29.77
CA GLY A 308 16.23 -11.89 30.38
C GLY A 308 17.71 -11.61 30.11
N GLY A 309 18.33 -12.36 29.20
CA GLY A 309 19.65 -12.09 28.64
C GLY A 309 19.61 -10.97 27.60
N THR A 310 20.79 -10.51 27.17
CA THR A 310 20.88 -9.52 26.10
C THR A 310 20.90 -10.22 24.75
N ALA A 311 19.88 -9.99 23.92
CA ALA A 311 19.82 -10.50 22.56
C ALA A 311 20.65 -9.63 21.60
N GLY A 312 20.65 -8.32 21.81
CA GLY A 312 21.31 -7.35 20.92
C GLY A 312 21.07 -5.90 21.32
N LEU A 313 21.26 -4.99 20.37
CA LEU A 313 20.88 -3.58 20.50
C LEU A 313 20.24 -3.07 19.22
N VAL A 314 19.41 -2.04 19.34
CA VAL A 314 18.80 -1.32 18.20
C VAL A 314 19.09 0.16 18.36
N THR A 315 19.55 0.80 17.29
CA THR A 315 19.74 2.24 17.23
C THR A 315 18.63 2.92 16.42
N MET A 316 18.49 4.24 16.59
CA MET A 316 17.52 5.00 15.81
C MET A 316 17.92 5.08 14.33
N GLU A 317 19.22 4.96 14.04
CA GLU A 317 19.77 4.95 12.69
C GLU A 317 19.30 3.67 11.98
N ASP A 318 19.51 2.50 12.61
CA ASP A 318 19.04 1.20 12.09
C ASP A 318 17.53 1.24 11.77
N LEU A 319 16.70 1.77 12.70
CA LEU A 319 15.26 1.85 12.48
C LEU A 319 14.85 2.81 11.33
N LEU A 320 15.64 3.83 11.04
CA LEU A 320 15.35 4.76 9.94
C LEU A 320 15.85 4.20 8.61
N GLU A 321 16.93 3.42 8.62
CA GLU A 321 17.47 2.70 7.48
C GLU A 321 16.42 1.73 6.90
N GLU A 322 15.64 1.07 7.75
CA GLU A 322 14.51 0.23 7.33
C GLU A 322 13.48 0.96 6.44
N ILE A 323 13.28 2.26 6.66
CA ILE A 323 12.32 3.06 5.90
C ILE A 323 13.00 3.66 4.66
N VAL A 324 14.19 4.24 4.84
CA VAL A 324 14.86 5.04 3.81
C VAL A 324 15.69 4.17 2.84
N GLY A 325 16.04 2.95 3.25
CA GLY A 325 17.09 2.12 2.65
C GLY A 325 18.49 2.60 3.05
N ASP A 326 19.52 1.89 2.59
CA ASP A 326 20.94 2.19 2.85
C ASP A 326 21.27 3.67 2.56
N ILE A 327 21.42 4.47 3.62
CA ILE A 327 22.01 5.79 3.53
C ILE A 327 23.49 5.60 3.77
N GLN A 328 24.30 5.56 2.70
CA GLN A 328 25.75 5.50 2.84
C GLN A 328 26.24 6.67 3.71
N ASP A 329 26.72 6.37 4.91
CA ASP A 329 27.33 7.36 5.78
C ASP A 329 28.76 7.68 5.29
N GLU A 330 29.27 8.86 5.63
CA GLU A 330 30.65 9.30 5.33
C GLU A 330 31.72 8.40 5.99
N HIS A 331 31.30 7.40 6.78
CA HIS A 331 32.14 6.46 7.51
C HIS A 331 32.03 5.00 7.04
N ASP A 332 31.23 4.72 6.01
CA ASP A 332 30.92 3.35 5.57
C ASP A 332 31.82 2.82 4.43
N GLU A 333 32.91 3.51 4.09
CA GLU A 333 33.80 3.12 2.97
C GLU A 333 34.39 1.69 3.07
N ASP A 334 34.30 1.03 4.23
CA ASP A 334 34.86 -0.30 4.52
C ASP A 334 33.81 -1.42 4.76
N LYS A 335 32.49 -1.16 4.69
CA LYS A 335 31.46 -2.21 4.88
C LYS A 335 31.36 -3.09 3.62
N GLU A 336 31.55 -4.41 3.76
CA GLU A 336 31.24 -5.35 2.66
C GLU A 336 29.72 -5.32 2.39
N GLU A 337 29.30 -5.13 1.13
CA GLU A 337 27.88 -5.18 0.74
C GLU A 337 27.22 -6.48 1.21
N GLU A 338 25.99 -6.39 1.70
CA GLU A 338 25.23 -7.54 2.20
C GLU A 338 24.81 -8.48 1.07
N VAL A 339 24.48 -7.93 -0.11
CA VAL A 339 24.07 -8.68 -1.29
C VAL A 339 24.96 -8.32 -2.47
N VAL A 340 25.70 -9.29 -3.00
CA VAL A 340 26.57 -9.10 -4.17
C VAL A 340 26.09 -10.01 -5.31
N HIS A 341 25.68 -9.40 -6.42
CA HIS A 341 25.35 -10.13 -7.64
C HIS A 341 26.58 -10.28 -8.54
N ARG A 342 26.90 -11.52 -8.91
CA ARG A 342 28.05 -11.83 -9.77
C ARG A 342 27.65 -12.01 -11.23
N ALA A 343 28.59 -11.74 -12.13
CA ALA A 343 28.37 -11.83 -13.58
C ALA A 343 28.06 -13.26 -14.09
N ASP A 344 28.33 -14.28 -13.28
CA ASP A 344 28.01 -15.69 -13.56
C ASP A 344 26.58 -16.09 -13.17
N GLY A 345 25.76 -15.15 -12.69
CA GLY A 345 24.39 -15.38 -12.25
C GLY A 345 24.28 -15.97 -10.84
N THR A 346 25.38 -15.96 -10.08
CA THR A 346 25.36 -16.32 -8.66
C THR A 346 25.19 -15.09 -7.78
N TYR A 347 24.60 -15.28 -6.61
CA TYR A 347 24.45 -14.25 -5.59
C TYR A 347 25.28 -14.62 -4.37
N GLU A 348 25.86 -13.64 -3.71
CA GLU A 348 26.51 -13.82 -2.39
C GLU A 348 25.77 -12.96 -1.37
N PHE A 349 25.28 -13.61 -0.32
CA PHE A 349 24.51 -13.00 0.76
C PHE A 349 25.33 -13.03 2.06
N ALA A 350 25.34 -11.92 2.79
CA ALA A 350 25.76 -11.93 4.19
C ALA A 350 24.83 -12.86 4.98
N GLY A 351 25.39 -13.56 5.97
CA GLY A 351 24.62 -14.53 6.75
C GLY A 351 23.49 -13.91 7.58
N ILE A 352 23.52 -12.58 7.77
CA ILE A 352 22.50 -11.82 8.51
C ILE A 352 21.29 -11.43 7.67
N VAL A 353 21.37 -11.54 6.33
CA VAL A 353 20.27 -11.16 5.44
C VAL A 353 19.02 -11.99 5.76
N LEU A 354 17.87 -11.31 5.87
CA LEU A 354 16.60 -11.92 6.21
C LEU A 354 16.13 -12.86 5.10
N LEU A 355 15.43 -13.92 5.49
CA LEU A 355 14.87 -14.86 4.54
C LEU A 355 13.82 -14.20 3.64
N ASP A 356 12.99 -13.31 4.19
CA ASP A 356 11.96 -12.58 3.44
C ASP A 356 12.58 -11.75 2.30
N ASP A 357 13.67 -11.02 2.57
CA ASP A 357 14.39 -10.26 1.55
C ASP A 357 14.93 -11.19 0.44
N ILE A 358 15.44 -12.37 0.81
CA ILE A 358 15.95 -13.35 -0.16
C ILE A 358 14.83 -13.96 -0.99
N GLN A 359 13.65 -14.19 -0.42
CA GLN A 359 12.47 -14.64 -1.17
C GLN A 359 12.10 -13.66 -2.26
N ASP A 360 12.18 -12.36 -1.96
CA ASP A 360 11.92 -11.31 -2.94
C ASP A 360 13.01 -11.23 -4.02
N PHE A 361 14.29 -11.33 -3.63
CA PHE A 361 15.42 -11.31 -4.58
C PHE A 361 15.45 -12.50 -5.53
N LEU A 362 15.22 -13.71 -5.03
CA LEU A 362 15.37 -14.95 -5.79
C LEU A 362 14.03 -15.50 -6.31
N HIS A 363 12.91 -14.90 -5.91
CA HIS A 363 11.54 -15.36 -6.18
C HIS A 363 11.30 -16.81 -5.75
N ILE A 364 11.78 -17.16 -4.55
CA ILE A 364 11.64 -18.50 -3.95
C ILE A 364 10.73 -18.47 -2.73
N LYS A 365 10.34 -19.66 -2.26
CA LYS A 365 9.63 -19.80 -0.98
C LYS A 365 10.41 -20.67 0.00
N PHE A 366 10.59 -20.15 1.22
CA PHE A 366 10.98 -20.96 2.37
C PHE A 366 9.71 -21.49 3.04
N GLU A 367 9.61 -22.80 3.26
CA GLU A 367 8.47 -23.41 3.96
C GLU A 367 8.66 -23.27 5.47
N GLU A 368 7.88 -22.38 6.10
CA GLU A 368 7.83 -22.14 7.56
C GLU A 368 9.21 -22.19 8.26
N PRO A 369 10.16 -21.31 7.89
CA PRO A 369 11.46 -21.31 8.54
C PRO A 369 11.33 -20.91 10.02
N GLU A 370 11.99 -21.64 10.91
CA GLU A 370 12.09 -21.29 12.34
C GLU A 370 13.05 -20.12 12.59
N GLU A 371 13.90 -19.82 11.60
CA GLU A 371 14.99 -18.86 11.68
C GLU A 371 14.71 -17.67 10.76
N ASP A 372 15.04 -16.45 11.18
CA ASP A 372 14.73 -15.26 10.38
C ASP A 372 15.79 -14.96 9.29
N THR A 373 17.01 -15.52 9.40
CA THR A 373 18.16 -15.20 8.51
C THR A 373 18.66 -16.39 7.71
N ILE A 374 19.31 -16.14 6.56
CA ILE A 374 19.90 -17.22 5.73
C ILE A 374 21.00 -17.99 6.45
N GLY A 375 21.80 -17.31 7.27
CA GLY A 375 22.83 -17.96 8.08
C GLY A 375 22.22 -18.89 9.13
N GLY A 376 21.12 -18.46 9.76
CA GLY A 376 20.33 -19.27 10.68
C GLY A 376 19.73 -20.49 9.98
N LEU A 377 19.05 -20.30 8.84
CA LEU A 377 18.47 -21.38 8.05
C LEU A 377 19.50 -22.45 7.65
N VAL A 378 20.65 -22.02 7.13
CA VAL A 378 21.73 -22.95 6.75
C VAL A 378 22.24 -23.72 7.96
N PHE A 379 22.43 -23.06 9.10
CA PHE A 379 22.85 -23.72 10.32
C PHE A 379 21.82 -24.73 10.83
N GLY A 380 20.54 -24.34 10.88
CA GLY A 380 19.43 -25.17 11.33
C GLY A 380 19.29 -26.43 10.48
N LEU A 381 19.31 -26.30 9.16
CA LEU A 381 19.18 -27.43 8.23
C LEU A 381 20.39 -28.38 8.23
N LEU A 382 21.58 -27.89 8.56
CA LEU A 382 22.78 -28.74 8.65
C LEU A 382 22.78 -29.62 9.92
N GLU A 383 22.05 -29.23 10.98
CA GLU A 383 22.01 -29.89 12.30
C GLU A 383 23.39 -30.17 12.93
N ARG A 384 24.44 -29.48 12.46
CA ARG A 384 25.82 -29.60 12.92
C ARG A 384 26.55 -28.28 12.72
N LYS A 385 27.78 -28.20 13.25
CA LYS A 385 28.66 -27.05 13.00
C LYS A 385 28.86 -26.86 11.48
N PRO A 386 28.61 -25.66 10.93
CA PRO A 386 28.82 -25.37 9.52
C PRO A 386 30.31 -25.32 9.17
N GLU A 387 30.65 -25.91 8.03
CA GLU A 387 31.99 -25.88 7.43
C GLU A 387 31.93 -25.20 6.06
N ILE A 388 33.05 -24.59 5.66
CA ILE A 388 33.16 -23.95 4.34
C ILE A 388 32.99 -25.03 3.26
N GLY A 389 32.08 -24.78 2.31
CA GLY A 389 31.72 -25.72 1.24
C GLY A 389 30.48 -26.57 1.55
N ASP A 390 29.90 -26.45 2.74
CA ASP A 390 28.59 -27.06 3.04
C ASP A 390 27.50 -26.48 2.14
N LYS A 391 26.52 -27.33 1.76
CA LYS A 391 25.46 -26.99 0.82
C LYS A 391 24.10 -27.41 1.34
N ILE A 392 23.11 -26.54 1.14
CA ILE A 392 21.70 -26.86 1.27
C ILE A 392 20.98 -26.53 -0.05
N GLU A 393 19.89 -27.24 -0.32
CA GLU A 393 19.07 -27.02 -1.51
C GLU A 393 17.65 -26.63 -1.08
N VAL A 394 17.16 -25.51 -1.60
CA VAL A 394 15.80 -25.01 -1.34
C VAL A 394 15.23 -24.46 -2.64
N ASP A 395 14.04 -24.94 -3.02
CA ASP A 395 13.24 -24.43 -4.15
C ASP A 395 14.03 -24.20 -5.45
N GLY A 396 14.89 -25.17 -5.82
CA GLY A 396 15.70 -25.10 -7.04
C GLY A 396 16.96 -24.22 -6.95
N TRP A 397 17.33 -23.76 -5.76
CA TRP A 397 18.57 -23.05 -5.47
C TRP A 397 19.47 -23.83 -4.53
N CYS A 398 20.78 -23.79 -4.80
CA CYS A 398 21.82 -24.32 -3.93
C CYS A 398 22.49 -23.17 -3.19
N PHE A 399 22.44 -23.21 -1.86
CA PHE A 399 23.12 -22.28 -0.97
C PHE A 399 24.38 -22.94 -0.40
N GLU A 400 25.55 -22.41 -0.76
CA GLU A 400 26.87 -22.90 -0.36
C GLU A 400 27.52 -21.97 0.67
N VAL A 401 28.00 -22.53 1.77
CA VAL A 401 28.71 -21.78 2.83
C VAL A 401 30.08 -21.35 2.33
N LEU A 402 30.31 -20.03 2.26
CA LEU A 402 31.60 -19.47 1.87
C LEU A 402 32.49 -19.12 3.06
N ARG A 403 31.88 -18.66 4.16
CA ARG A 403 32.61 -18.19 5.35
C ARG A 403 31.80 -18.50 6.61
N THR A 404 32.50 -18.92 7.66
CA THR A 404 31.94 -19.20 8.98
C THR A 404 32.82 -18.60 10.07
N GLU A 405 32.20 -18.26 11.20
CA GLU A 405 32.88 -17.88 12.43
C GLU A 405 32.27 -18.67 13.60
N GLY A 406 33.00 -19.67 14.10
CA GLY A 406 32.47 -20.57 15.12
C GLY A 406 31.27 -21.39 14.60
N PHE A 407 30.09 -21.13 15.14
CA PHE A 407 28.81 -21.73 14.69
C PHE A 407 28.03 -20.84 13.71
N ARG A 408 28.45 -19.58 13.53
CA ARG A 408 27.73 -18.62 12.70
C ARG A 408 28.19 -18.73 11.24
N VAL A 409 27.25 -18.85 10.33
CA VAL A 409 27.48 -18.69 8.89
C VAL A 409 27.51 -17.19 8.60
N THR A 410 28.63 -16.67 8.08
CA THR A 410 28.80 -15.24 7.82
C THR A 410 28.62 -14.87 6.35
N ARG A 411 28.82 -15.80 5.43
CA ARG A 411 28.59 -15.58 3.99
C ARG A 411 28.14 -16.84 3.28
N VAL A 412 27.13 -16.72 2.42
CA VAL A 412 26.52 -17.81 1.65
C VAL A 412 26.50 -17.43 0.17
N ARG A 413 26.80 -18.38 -0.72
CA ARG A 413 26.58 -18.24 -2.17
C ARG A 413 25.31 -18.95 -2.57
N ALA A 414 24.38 -18.26 -3.22
CA ALA A 414 23.24 -18.86 -3.88
C ALA A 414 23.54 -19.07 -5.38
N SER A 415 23.25 -20.28 -5.86
CA SER A 415 23.37 -20.64 -7.28
C SER A 415 22.15 -21.42 -7.72
N LYS A 416 21.62 -21.11 -8.90
CA LYS A 416 20.46 -21.83 -9.43
C LYS A 416 20.86 -23.24 -9.83
N LEU A 417 20.12 -24.25 -9.36
CA LEU A 417 20.34 -25.63 -9.75
C LEU A 417 19.97 -25.80 -11.24
N PRO A 418 20.74 -26.60 -11.99
CA PRO A 418 20.37 -26.93 -13.36
C PRO A 418 19.03 -27.68 -13.36
N GLU A 419 18.06 -27.24 -14.18
CA GLU A 419 16.80 -27.95 -14.39
C GLU A 419 17.11 -29.39 -14.81
N MET A 420 16.73 -30.37 -13.99
CA MET A 420 16.84 -31.76 -14.39
C MET A 420 15.91 -32.00 -15.59
N PRO A 421 16.39 -32.55 -16.72
CA PRO A 421 15.52 -32.89 -17.82
C PRO A 421 14.50 -33.91 -17.32
N VAL A 422 13.23 -33.53 -17.35
CA VAL A 422 12.10 -34.44 -17.13
C VAL A 422 12.22 -35.54 -18.19
N TYR A 423 12.66 -36.73 -17.77
CA TYR A 423 12.52 -37.91 -18.60
C TYR A 423 11.02 -38.13 -18.78
N ALA A 424 10.53 -37.87 -19.99
CA ALA A 424 9.21 -38.31 -20.39
C ALA A 424 9.22 -39.84 -20.34
N ASP A 425 8.51 -40.41 -19.37
CA ASP A 425 8.18 -41.83 -19.38
C ASP A 425 7.43 -42.13 -20.69
N GLU A 426 8.03 -42.97 -21.55
CA GLU A 426 7.42 -43.57 -22.75
C GLU A 426 6.48 -44.73 -22.40
#